data_AF-A0A167Q104-F1
#
_entry.id   AF-A0A167Q104-F1
#
_cell.length_a   1.000
_cell.length_b   1.000
_cell.length_c   1.000
_cell.angle_alpha   90.00
_cell.angle_beta   90.00
_cell.angle_gamma   90.00
#
_symmetry.space_group_name_H-M   'P 1'
#
loop_
_entity.id
_entity.type
_entity.pdbx_description
1 polymer ?
#
loop_
_entity_poly.entity_id
_entity_poly.type
_entity_poly.pdbx_seq_one_letter_code
_entity_poly.pdbx_strand_id
1 'polypeptide(L)'
;MASPLISENLYNDLPNEAIMEYYRPRSDWKIRVRLSTSAGDITLEVPDKPPYITVGGLRKLLLEHVDHSYNIQWMHLGTHLDDSTLVVPVTEKDPQYNDACHIGNEGILQAMVRKVQPAEA
;
A
#
# COMPACT_ATOMS: atom_id res chain seq x y z
N MET A 1 -14.67 32.07 13.84
CA MET A 1 -13.35 31.59 13.35
C MET A 1 -13.51 31.39 11.85
N ALA A 2 -12.80 32.19 11.05
CA ALA A 2 -12.98 32.27 9.60
C ALA A 2 -12.09 31.24 8.89
N SER A 3 -12.65 30.46 7.97
CA SER A 3 -11.88 29.67 7.01
C SER A 3 -11.17 30.63 6.04
N PRO A 4 -9.86 30.48 5.77
CA PRO A 4 -9.23 31.27 4.73
C PRO A 4 -9.69 30.75 3.37
N LEU A 5 -10.27 31.64 2.56
CA LEU A 5 -10.55 31.44 1.14
C LEU A 5 -9.21 31.34 0.41
N ILE A 6 -8.83 30.14 -0.05
CA ILE A 6 -7.68 29.97 -0.92
C ILE A 6 -8.08 30.48 -2.31
N SER A 7 -7.47 31.59 -2.70
CA SER A 7 -7.55 32.23 -4.01
C SER A 7 -7.18 31.24 -5.13
N GLU A 8 -7.98 31.19 -6.20
CA GLU A 8 -7.87 30.30 -7.36
C GLU A 8 -6.56 30.42 -8.18
N ASN A 9 -5.63 31.31 -7.81
CA ASN A 9 -4.41 31.60 -8.59
C ASN A 9 -3.11 30.99 -8.05
N LEU A 10 -3.15 30.07 -7.08
CA LEU A 10 -1.93 29.45 -6.51
C LEU A 10 -1.44 28.16 -7.20
N TYR A 11 -2.06 27.76 -8.32
CA TYR A 11 -1.76 26.49 -8.99
C TYR A 11 -0.58 26.54 -9.98
N ASN A 12 -0.21 27.72 -10.47
CA ASN A 12 0.76 27.84 -11.58
C ASN A 12 2.24 27.91 -11.15
N ASP A 13 2.53 28.06 -9.85
CA ASP A 13 3.90 28.26 -9.33
C ASP A 13 4.38 27.12 -8.42
N LEU A 14 3.58 26.07 -8.22
CA LEU A 14 4.01 24.92 -7.45
C LEU A 14 4.79 23.95 -8.35
N PRO A 15 6.00 23.52 -7.97
CA PRO A 15 6.70 22.46 -8.70
C PRO A 15 5.80 21.22 -8.72
N ASN A 16 5.81 20.47 -9.83
CA ASN A 16 4.96 19.27 -10.00
C ASN A 16 5.03 18.30 -8.81
N GLU A 17 6.18 18.22 -8.13
CA GLU A 17 6.37 17.42 -6.93
C GLU A 17 5.48 17.88 -5.75
N ALA A 18 5.35 19.19 -5.54
CA ALA A 18 4.48 19.76 -4.50
C ALA A 18 2.99 19.58 -4.82
N ILE A 19 2.61 19.65 -6.11
CA ILE A 19 1.25 19.34 -6.55
C ILE A 19 0.96 17.85 -6.30
N MET A 20 1.89 16.95 -6.62
CA MET A 20 1.72 15.52 -6.36
C MET A 20 1.66 15.20 -4.86
N GLU A 21 2.38 15.92 -4.01
CA GLU A 21 2.33 15.74 -2.55
C GLU A 21 1.01 16.27 -1.95
N TYR A 22 0.48 17.38 -2.45
CA TYR A 22 -0.80 17.96 -2.00
C TYR A 22 -2.02 17.12 -2.43
N TYR A 23 -1.91 16.42 -3.56
CA TYR A 23 -2.96 15.55 -4.09
C TYR A 23 -2.78 14.07 -3.76
N ARG A 24 -1.69 13.66 -3.09
CA ARG A 24 -1.72 12.37 -2.40
C ARG A 24 -2.77 12.53 -1.30
N PRO A 25 -3.88 11.78 -1.31
CA PRO A 25 -4.68 11.68 -0.11
C PRO A 25 -3.73 11.16 0.99
N ARG A 26 -3.39 12.02 1.95
CA ARG A 26 -2.68 11.61 3.15
C ARG A 26 -3.60 10.62 3.84
N SER A 27 -3.27 9.35 3.69
CA SER A 27 -3.94 8.30 4.41
C SER A 27 -3.12 8.01 5.65
N ASP A 28 -3.74 8.17 6.81
CA ASP A 28 -3.14 7.74 8.08
C ASP A 28 -3.25 6.22 8.25
N TRP A 29 -3.77 5.49 7.24
CA TRP A 29 -3.92 4.05 7.29
C TRP A 29 -2.61 3.34 6.95
N LYS A 30 -2.09 2.65 7.95
CA LYS A 30 -0.82 1.96 7.87
C LYS A 30 -1.04 0.47 7.97
N ILE A 31 -0.26 -0.28 7.23
CA ILE A 31 -0.19 -1.73 7.32
C ILE A 31 1.25 -2.14 7.59
N ARG A 32 1.41 -3.27 8.27
CA ARG A 32 2.71 -3.86 8.57
C ARG A 32 2.91 -5.06 7.66
N VAL A 33 4.02 -5.06 6.94
CA VAL A 33 4.42 -6.18 6.09
C VAL A 33 5.52 -6.95 6.78
N ARG A 34 5.22 -8.18 7.16
CA ARG A 34 6.19 -9.10 7.74
C ARG A 34 6.82 -9.94 6.65
N LEU A 35 8.10 -9.71 6.40
CA LEU A 35 8.88 -10.54 5.48
C LEU A 35 9.23 -11.87 6.16
N SER A 36 9.11 -12.99 5.45
CA SER A 36 9.52 -14.29 5.99
C SER A 36 11.02 -14.40 6.30
N THR A 37 11.83 -13.54 5.68
CA THR A 37 13.29 -13.53 5.78
C THR A 37 13.83 -12.52 6.80
N SER A 38 12.96 -11.69 7.38
CA SER A 38 13.35 -10.64 8.33
C SER A 38 12.59 -10.81 9.64
N ALA A 39 13.24 -10.47 10.75
CA ALA A 39 12.60 -10.42 12.06
C ALA A 39 11.76 -9.14 12.26
N GLY A 40 11.89 -8.16 11.36
CA GLY A 40 11.21 -6.86 11.44
C GLY A 40 10.04 -6.72 10.47
N ASP A 41 9.12 -5.83 10.82
CA ASP A 41 7.99 -5.45 9.98
C ASP A 41 8.30 -4.14 9.22
N ILE A 42 7.94 -4.08 7.94
CA ILE A 42 7.99 -2.86 7.13
C ILE A 42 6.62 -2.19 7.20
N THR A 43 6.57 -0.91 7.54
CA THR A 43 5.31 -0.16 7.56
C THR A 43 5.06 0.47 6.20
N LEU A 44 3.91 0.18 5.58
CA LEU A 44 3.46 0.79 4.34
C LEU A 44 2.18 1.59 4.57
N GLU A 45 2.06 2.74 3.93
CA GLU A 45 0.83 3.53 3.91
C GLU A 45 -0.06 3.07 2.74
N VAL A 46 -1.36 2.92 3.01
CA VAL A 46 -2.36 2.51 2.01
C VAL A 46 -3.54 3.47 2.01
N PRO A 47 -4.26 3.66 0.89
CA PRO A 47 -5.42 4.54 0.85
C PRO A 47 -6.56 4.06 1.77
N ASP A 48 -7.09 4.96 2.59
CA ASP A 48 -8.32 4.82 3.41
C ASP A 48 -9.59 5.06 2.62
N LYS A 49 -9.47 5.52 1.38
CA LYS A 49 -10.58 5.82 0.47
C LYS A 49 -10.25 5.33 -0.94
N PRO A 50 -11.26 5.05 -1.77
CA PRO A 50 -11.05 4.74 -3.18
C PRO A 50 -10.28 5.87 -3.90
N PRO A 51 -9.42 5.54 -4.89
CA PRO A 51 -9.12 4.20 -5.38
C PRO A 51 -8.19 3.43 -4.41
N TYR A 52 -8.58 2.21 -4.05
CA TYR A 52 -7.77 1.33 -3.21
C TYR A 52 -6.61 0.72 -4.00
N ILE A 53 -5.56 0.34 -3.27
CA ILE A 53 -4.38 -0.30 -3.85
C ILE A 53 -4.61 -1.80 -4.03
N THR A 54 -4.03 -2.40 -5.08
CA THR A 54 -3.97 -3.86 -5.22
C THR A 54 -2.72 -4.42 -4.54
N VAL A 55 -2.70 -5.72 -4.28
CA VAL A 55 -1.52 -6.43 -3.80
C VAL A 55 -0.33 -6.28 -4.77
N GLY A 56 -0.56 -6.26 -6.08
CA GLY A 56 0.48 -5.96 -7.07
C GLY A 56 1.02 -4.53 -6.96
N GLY A 57 0.18 -3.56 -6.58
CA GLY A 57 0.60 -2.20 -6.22
C GLY A 57 1.45 -2.18 -4.95
N LEU A 58 1.02 -2.89 -3.90
CA LEU A 58 1.78 -3.04 -2.65
C LEU A 58 3.14 -3.71 -2.88
N ARG A 59 3.21 -4.70 -3.77
CA ARG A 59 4.47 -5.33 -4.17
C ARG A 59 5.46 -4.30 -4.70
N LYS A 60 5.03 -3.35 -5.54
CA LYS A 60 5.90 -2.28 -6.06
C LYS A 60 6.44 -1.39 -4.93
N LEU A 61 5.58 -1.00 -3.98
CA LEU A 61 6.00 -0.23 -2.80
C LEU A 61 6.98 -1.02 -1.94
N LEU A 62 6.75 -2.32 -1.74
CA LEU A 62 7.64 -3.18 -0.96
C LEU A 62 9.01 -3.35 -1.64
N LEU A 63 9.05 -3.45 -2.97
CA LEU A 63 10.30 -3.55 -3.75
C LEU A 63 11.18 -2.30 -3.65
N GLU A 64 10.66 -1.14 -3.23
CA GLU A 64 11.50 0.01 -2.88
C GLU A 64 12.33 -0.24 -1.60
N HIS A 65 11.90 -1.20 -0.77
CA HIS A 65 12.54 -1.56 0.49
C HIS A 65 13.27 -2.91 0.47
N VAL A 66 13.11 -3.72 -0.59
CA VAL A 66 13.70 -5.06 -0.71
C VAL A 66 14.34 -5.28 -2.09
N ASP A 67 15.30 -6.19 -2.19
CA ASP A 67 15.99 -6.48 -3.46
C ASP A 67 15.02 -7.04 -4.53
N HIS A 68 15.16 -6.58 -5.77
CA HIS A 68 14.35 -7.01 -6.92
C HIS A 68 14.52 -8.49 -7.30
N SER A 69 15.54 -9.18 -6.77
CA SER A 69 15.78 -10.61 -6.96
C SER A 69 14.83 -11.53 -6.18
N TYR A 70 13.85 -10.96 -5.46
CA TYR A 70 12.90 -11.69 -4.64
C TYR A 70 11.54 -11.88 -5.32
N ASN A 71 11.07 -13.13 -5.36
CA ASN A 71 9.67 -13.43 -5.62
C ASN A 71 8.90 -13.40 -4.29
N ILE A 72 7.89 -12.53 -4.23
CA ILE A 72 7.06 -12.32 -3.04
C ILE A 72 5.73 -13.05 -3.22
N GLN A 73 5.35 -13.92 -2.28
CA GLN A 73 4.01 -14.48 -2.19
C GLN A 73 3.30 -13.84 -1.01
N TRP A 74 2.15 -13.22 -1.25
CA TRP A 74 1.38 -12.52 -0.23
C TRP A 74 0.39 -13.45 0.46
N MET A 75 0.30 -13.30 1.78
CA MET A 75 -0.65 -14.03 2.61
C MET A 75 -1.29 -13.11 3.65
N HIS A 76 -2.57 -13.34 3.92
CA HIS A 76 -3.31 -12.71 5.01
C HIS A 76 -4.17 -13.77 5.70
N LEU A 77 -4.02 -13.89 7.03
CA LEU A 77 -4.76 -14.86 7.86
C LEU A 77 -4.76 -16.30 7.29
N GLY A 78 -3.62 -16.74 6.74
CA GLY A 78 -3.46 -18.08 6.16
C GLY A 78 -3.98 -18.23 4.72
N THR A 79 -4.54 -17.17 4.12
CA THR A 79 -5.03 -17.18 2.73
C THR A 79 -4.03 -16.49 1.80
N HIS A 80 -3.78 -17.08 0.63
CA HIS A 80 -2.96 -16.48 -0.40
C HIS A 80 -3.69 -15.32 -1.07
N LEU A 81 -2.97 -14.23 -1.35
CA LEU A 81 -3.49 -13.08 -2.07
C LEU A 81 -2.86 -12.97 -3.45
N ASP A 82 -3.70 -12.79 -4.47
CA ASP A 82 -3.26 -12.56 -5.84
C ASP A 82 -2.93 -11.08 -6.06
N ASP A 83 -2.09 -10.79 -7.05
CA ASP A 83 -1.68 -9.41 -7.36
C ASP A 83 -2.86 -8.50 -7.75
N SER A 84 -3.99 -9.06 -8.20
CA SER A 84 -5.24 -8.35 -8.50
C SER A 84 -6.12 -8.09 -7.28
N THR A 85 -5.87 -8.76 -6.14
CA THR A 85 -6.67 -8.57 -4.92
C THR A 85 -6.54 -7.14 -4.43
N LEU A 86 -7.68 -6.49 -4.17
CA LEU A 86 -7.72 -5.15 -3.58
C LEU A 86 -7.41 -5.23 -2.09
N VAL A 87 -6.63 -4.29 -1.57
CA VAL A 87 -6.40 -4.12 -0.13
C VAL A 87 -7.26 -2.97 0.35
N VAL A 88 -8.26 -3.31 1.17
CA VAL A 88 -9.30 -2.39 1.61
C VAL A 88 -9.23 -2.25 3.12
N PRO A 89 -9.10 -1.02 3.64
CA PRO A 89 -9.22 -0.75 5.06
C PRO A 89 -10.53 -1.25 5.65
N VAL A 90 -10.47 -1.88 6.83
CA VAL A 90 -11.68 -2.21 7.58
C VAL A 90 -12.20 -0.94 8.24
N THR A 91 -13.23 -0.32 7.66
CA THR A 91 -13.98 0.76 8.32
C THR A 91 -15.42 0.34 8.61
N GLU A 92 -16.09 1.03 9.53
CA GLU A 92 -17.48 0.74 9.92
C GLU A 92 -18.50 0.90 8.79
N LYS A 93 -18.11 1.54 7.67
CA LYS A 93 -19.01 1.96 6.59
C LYS A 93 -18.67 1.38 5.23
N ASP A 94 -17.64 0.55 5.11
CA ASP A 94 -17.21 0.09 3.80
C ASP A 94 -18.09 -1.04 3.25
N PRO A 95 -18.42 -1.00 1.94
CA PRO A 95 -19.08 -2.12 1.30
C PRO A 95 -18.16 -3.34 1.36
N GLN A 96 -18.70 -4.49 1.78
CA GLN A 96 -17.95 -5.75 1.75
C GLN A 96 -17.62 -6.10 0.30
N TYR A 97 -16.39 -5.81 -0.11
CA TYR A 97 -15.85 -6.29 -1.38
C TYR A 97 -15.49 -7.77 -1.19
N ASN A 98 -16.37 -8.69 -1.64
CA ASN A 98 -16.21 -10.13 -1.39
C ASN A 98 -14.83 -10.69 -1.80
N ASP A 99 -14.19 -10.11 -2.81
CA ASP A 99 -12.89 -10.54 -3.33
C ASP A 99 -11.71 -9.62 -2.92
N ALA A 100 -11.88 -8.86 -1.82
CA ALA A 100 -10.85 -7.97 -1.29
C ALA A 100 -10.22 -8.48 0.02
N CYS A 101 -8.95 -8.16 0.20
CA CYS A 101 -8.24 -8.28 1.46
C CYS A 101 -8.62 -7.12 2.37
N HIS A 102 -9.51 -7.38 3.32
CA HIS A 102 -9.88 -6.40 4.34
C HIS A 102 -8.83 -6.37 5.46
N ILE A 103 -8.24 -5.21 5.73
CA ILE A 103 -7.17 -5.07 6.73
C ILE A 103 -7.41 -3.89 7.67
N GLY A 104 -7.24 -4.14 8.98
CA GLY A 104 -7.30 -3.10 10.00
C GLY A 104 -6.11 -2.15 9.94
N ASN A 105 -6.22 -1.00 10.61
CA ASN A 105 -5.09 -0.10 10.77
C ASN A 105 -4.01 -0.80 11.62
N GLU A 106 -2.75 -0.67 11.23
CA GLU A 106 -1.60 -1.42 11.75
C GLU A 106 -1.72 -2.95 11.56
N GLY A 107 -2.64 -3.42 10.71
CA GLY A 107 -2.82 -4.83 10.40
C GLY A 107 -1.61 -5.45 9.71
N ILE A 108 -1.42 -6.76 9.86
CA ILE A 108 -0.24 -7.46 9.34
C ILE A 108 -0.57 -8.23 8.06
N LEU A 109 0.18 -7.96 6.99
CA LEU A 109 0.31 -8.82 5.82
C LEU A 109 1.62 -9.60 5.87
N GLN A 110 1.57 -10.87 5.51
CA GLN A 110 2.76 -11.71 5.40
C GLN A 110 3.25 -11.72 3.95
N ALA A 111 4.54 -11.45 3.77
CA ALA A 111 5.22 -11.52 2.48
C ALA A 111 6.27 -12.63 2.55
N MET A 112 5.95 -13.77 1.94
CA MET A 112 6.90 -14.87 1.81
C MET A 112 7.87 -14.54 0.68
N VAL A 113 9.14 -14.36 1.04
CA VAL A 113 10.20 -13.98 0.13
C VAL A 113 10.98 -15.23 -0.28
N ARG A 114 11.06 -15.49 -1.59
CA ARG A 114 11.89 -16.53 -2.17
C ARG A 114 12.90 -15.91 -3.11
N LYS A 115 14.19 -16.22 -2.94
CA LYS A 115 15.24 -15.79 -3.88
C LYS A 115 14.98 -16.47 -5.21
N VAL A 116 14.81 -15.69 -6.28
CA VAL A 116 14.77 -16.26 -7.62
C VAL A 116 16.18 -16.72 -7.94
N GLN A 117 16.40 -18.03 -8.01
CA GLN A 117 17.66 -18.54 -8.54
C GLN A 117 17.72 -18.09 -10.01
N PRO A 118 18.80 -17.44 -10.47
CA PRO A 118 18.97 -17.22 -11.89
C PRO A 118 18.95 -18.61 -12.54
N ALA A 119 18.11 -18.78 -13.56
CA ALA A 119 18.18 -19.98 -14.38
C ALA A 119 19.62 -20.11 -14.87
N GLU A 120 20.30 -21.19 -14.50
CA GLU A 120 21.61 -21.52 -15.06
C GLU A 120 21.46 -21.55 -16.58
N ALA A 121 22.15 -20.63 -17.24
CA ALA A 121 22.25 -20.52 -18.70
C ALA A 121 23.45 -21.33 -19.20
#